data_AF-A0A1Y0I000-F1
#
_entry.id   AF-A0A1Y0I000-F1
#
_cell.length_a   1.000
_cell.length_b   1.000
_cell.length_c   1.000
_cell.angle_alpha   90.00
_cell.angle_beta   90.00
_cell.angle_gamma   90.00
#
_symmetry.space_group_name_H-M   'P 1'
#
loop_
_entity.id
_entity.type
_entity.pdbx_description
1 polymer ?
#
loop_
_entity_poly.entity_id
_entity_poly.type
_entity_poly.pdbx_seq_one_letter_code
_entity_poly.pdbx_strand_id
1 'polypeptide(L)'
;MAVVEIPGSKSITARALFLAAAAEGRTTLVNPLSSDDTEAFVQGLRVLGYAVEQRTVAAGSGAATEWVVEGSPSGPPLPSAEVFTRDGATTSRFLPALAAAGHGTYAFDASAQMRRRPMAPLTAALADLGAGLTFPGEPDHHPLTVAAGGLTGGRVTLDAGTSSQFLTALLLAGPLMREGLTVEVTDLVSVPYVGVTTSMMDAFGVDVHQSEGPGGRTFRVARGTYRARRYVVEPDASSASYFFAAAALLGESVTVPGLGDGALQGDLGFVDVLARMGADVSRGPDATTVTGTGRLRGITVNMRDISDTMPTLAAIAPFADGPTRIVDVANTRVKECDRLDACAENLRAMGVTVETGPDWIEIHPADPRPALVRCHGDHRIAMSFAVAGLRVPGVTLDDPGCVKKTFPTFHTHLGAVVASFGGHPPRPDCCHRRGGTIQVRSRLGEARRGRYGGRMDREAFVRYVRSQGWGVVASLGAEGAPQAAFLAVAATGAGELVFDARATSRKVANLARDPRVAVTVGGTDGTTLQCEGEADVPVGTDRDRCAAAYAAAFPQFAGSLADEGIVLLRVVLAWARYGDFRDGGSVLTAVDVTGWGPAGG
;
A
#
# COMPACT_ATOMS: atom_id res chain seq x y z
N MET A 1 -15.55 14.66 -19.48
CA MET A 1 -14.24 15.02 -18.92
C MET A 1 -14.34 14.94 -17.40
N ALA A 2 -13.59 14.03 -16.78
CA ALA A 2 -13.54 13.84 -15.34
C ALA A 2 -12.32 14.55 -14.75
N VAL A 3 -12.46 15.12 -13.55
CA VAL A 3 -11.33 15.63 -12.75
C VAL A 3 -11.11 14.67 -11.59
N VAL A 4 -9.86 14.27 -11.36
CA VAL A 4 -9.50 13.25 -10.36
C VAL A 4 -8.46 13.78 -9.43
N GLU A 5 -8.83 13.91 -8.16
CA GLU A 5 -7.88 14.17 -7.09
C GLU A 5 -7.11 12.89 -6.76
N ILE A 6 -5.80 12.94 -6.94
CA ILE A 6 -4.89 11.84 -6.60
C ILE A 6 -4.25 12.17 -5.24
N PRO A 7 -4.17 11.20 -4.31
CA PRO A 7 -3.46 11.39 -3.05
C PRO A 7 -2.00 11.80 -3.27
N GLY A 8 -1.38 12.35 -2.23
CA GLY A 8 0.03 12.74 -2.26
C GLY A 8 0.97 11.59 -2.70
N SER A 9 2.11 11.96 -3.25
CA SER A 9 3.14 11.01 -3.69
C SER A 9 3.77 10.30 -2.51
N LYS A 10 3.80 8.96 -2.55
CA LYS A 10 4.49 8.16 -1.53
C LYS A 10 5.97 8.52 -1.49
N SER A 11 6.59 8.60 -2.67
CA SER A 11 8.03 8.81 -2.83
C SER A 11 8.47 10.19 -2.35
N ILE A 12 7.65 11.22 -2.58
CA ILE A 12 7.90 12.57 -2.05
C ILE A 12 7.62 12.59 -0.54
N THR A 13 6.52 11.99 -0.07
CA THR A 13 6.20 11.96 1.36
C THR A 13 7.32 11.35 2.20
N ALA A 14 7.88 10.21 1.78
CA ALA A 14 8.98 9.56 2.52
C ALA A 14 10.27 10.42 2.56
N ARG A 15 10.61 11.09 1.45
CA ARG A 15 11.75 12.03 1.40
C ARG A 15 11.50 13.27 2.25
N ALA A 16 10.29 13.81 2.18
CA ALA A 16 9.89 14.97 2.95
C ALA A 16 9.92 14.68 4.44
N LEU A 17 9.51 13.49 4.88
CA LEU A 17 9.63 13.05 6.28
C LEU A 17 11.09 12.93 6.73
N PHE A 18 11.98 12.37 5.89
CA PHE A 18 13.41 12.34 6.19
C PHE A 18 13.96 13.76 6.34
N LEU A 19 13.73 14.62 5.34
CA LEU A 19 14.23 16.00 5.32
C LEU A 19 13.68 16.81 6.49
N ALA A 20 12.40 16.62 6.81
CA ALA A 20 11.76 17.26 7.96
C ALA A 20 12.38 16.83 9.29
N ALA A 21 12.70 15.54 9.44
CA ALA A 21 13.38 15.01 10.62
C ALA A 21 14.84 15.52 10.71
N ALA A 22 15.54 15.63 9.59
CA ALA A 22 16.93 16.09 9.53
C ALA A 22 17.10 17.63 9.55
N ALA A 23 16.00 18.39 9.42
CA ALA A 23 16.03 19.84 9.38
C ALA A 23 16.19 20.47 10.76
N GLU A 24 16.76 21.67 10.80
CA GLU A 24 16.72 22.52 11.99
C GLU A 24 15.37 23.24 12.08
N GLY A 25 14.57 22.89 13.10
CA GLY A 25 13.29 23.51 13.42
C GLY A 25 12.06 22.75 12.93
N ARG A 26 10.93 23.46 12.87
CA ARG A 26 9.59 22.89 12.62
C ARG A 26 9.22 22.87 11.14
N THR A 27 9.09 21.68 10.56
CA THR A 27 8.64 21.48 9.16
C THR A 27 7.16 21.12 9.12
N THR A 28 6.40 21.70 8.18
CA THR A 28 4.99 21.34 7.93
C THR A 28 4.84 20.77 6.52
N LEU A 29 4.47 19.51 6.43
CA LEU A 29 4.14 18.83 5.18
C LEU A 29 2.65 18.97 4.90
N VAL A 30 2.29 19.43 3.70
CA VAL A 30 0.90 19.66 3.28
C VAL A 30 0.50 18.61 2.26
N ASN A 31 -0.64 17.98 2.48
CA ASN A 31 -1.16 16.83 1.74
C ASN A 31 -0.17 15.64 1.61
N PRO A 32 0.59 15.29 2.66
CA PRO A 32 1.36 14.05 2.63
C PRO A 32 0.43 12.85 2.48
N LEU A 33 0.93 11.80 1.83
CA LEU A 33 0.17 10.56 1.69
C LEU A 33 0.03 9.87 3.04
N SER A 34 -1.19 9.55 3.46
CA SER A 34 -1.43 8.58 4.55
C SER A 34 -1.68 7.20 3.94
N SER A 35 -0.68 6.33 4.02
CA SER A 35 -0.71 4.94 3.56
C SER A 35 0.10 4.03 4.48
N ASP A 36 0.01 2.71 4.33
CA ASP A 36 0.72 1.76 5.20
C ASP A 36 2.25 2.04 5.27
N ASP A 37 2.87 2.45 4.15
CA ASP A 37 4.30 2.75 4.03
C ASP A 37 4.68 4.06 4.74
N THR A 38 3.90 5.14 4.53
CA THR A 38 4.22 6.46 5.10
C THR A 38 3.87 6.53 6.59
N GLU A 39 2.82 5.83 7.03
CA GLU A 39 2.50 5.67 8.45
C GLU A 39 3.56 4.82 9.16
N ALA A 40 4.17 3.83 8.49
CA ALA A 40 5.33 3.12 9.03
C ALA A 40 6.51 4.07 9.24
N PHE A 41 6.74 5.01 8.32
CA PHE A 41 7.78 6.02 8.43
C PHE A 41 7.51 6.98 9.60
N VAL A 42 6.28 7.50 9.72
CA VAL A 42 5.86 8.36 10.84
C VAL A 42 6.04 7.64 12.18
N GLN A 43 5.63 6.38 12.28
CA GLN A 43 5.83 5.59 13.50
C GLN A 43 7.30 5.37 13.80
N GLY A 44 8.13 5.08 12.78
CA GLY A 44 9.57 4.96 12.95
C GLY A 44 10.21 6.25 13.48
N LEU A 45 9.82 7.41 12.96
CA LEU A 45 10.28 8.71 13.48
C LEU A 45 9.87 8.93 14.94
N ARG A 46 8.61 8.63 15.29
CA ARG A 46 8.13 8.75 16.69
C ARG A 46 8.92 7.85 17.64
N VAL A 47 9.17 6.61 17.24
CA VAL A 47 9.97 5.64 18.00
C VAL A 47 11.43 6.07 18.15
N LEU A 48 11.98 6.75 17.15
CA LEU A 48 13.32 7.37 17.20
C LEU A 48 13.37 8.64 18.06
N GLY A 49 12.22 9.14 18.56
CA GLY A 49 12.13 10.29 19.46
C GLY A 49 11.71 11.60 18.80
N TYR A 50 11.42 11.62 17.50
CA TYR A 50 10.95 12.83 16.83
C TYR A 50 9.48 13.12 17.18
N ALA A 51 9.15 14.39 17.39
CA ALA A 51 7.76 14.81 17.53
C ALA A 51 7.11 14.92 16.15
N VAL A 52 6.05 14.12 15.91
CA VAL A 52 5.27 14.14 14.67
C VAL A 52 3.78 14.29 14.97
N GLU A 53 3.22 15.45 14.64
CA GLU A 53 1.79 15.76 14.77
C GLU A 53 1.11 15.59 13.40
N GLN A 54 -0.01 14.87 13.34
CA GLN A 54 -0.82 14.73 12.13
C GLN A 54 -2.17 15.38 12.39
N ARG A 55 -2.57 16.34 11.55
CA ARG A 55 -3.80 17.12 11.72
C ARG A 55 -4.52 17.32 10.41
N THR A 56 -5.84 17.46 10.48
CA THR A 56 -6.67 17.91 9.36
C THR A 56 -6.97 19.39 9.55
N VAL A 57 -6.71 20.21 8.54
CA VAL A 57 -6.95 21.66 8.57
C VAL A 57 -7.94 22.05 7.49
N ALA A 58 -8.69 23.13 7.71
CA ALA A 58 -9.54 23.69 6.67
C ALA A 58 -8.69 24.25 5.54
N ALA A 59 -9.06 23.96 4.29
CA ALA A 59 -8.37 24.44 3.09
C ALA A 59 -9.40 24.84 2.03
N GLY A 60 -9.67 26.14 1.93
CA GLY A 60 -10.72 26.66 1.05
C GLY A 60 -12.10 26.07 1.40
N SER A 61 -12.77 25.45 0.42
CA SER A 61 -14.03 24.73 0.59
C SER A 61 -13.87 23.26 1.02
N GLY A 62 -12.64 22.81 1.30
CA GLY A 62 -12.31 21.43 1.64
C GLY A 62 -11.42 21.31 2.87
N ALA A 63 -10.76 20.16 3.00
CA ALA A 63 -9.81 19.86 4.06
C ALA A 63 -8.45 19.48 3.45
N ALA A 64 -7.37 19.91 4.10
CA ALA A 64 -6.02 19.48 3.81
C ALA A 64 -5.46 18.69 4.99
N THR A 65 -4.60 17.72 4.70
CA THR A 65 -3.86 17.00 5.72
C THR A 65 -2.53 17.71 5.95
N GLU A 66 -2.18 17.99 7.19
CA GLU A 66 -0.87 18.54 7.56
C GLU A 66 -0.14 17.62 8.54
N TRP A 67 1.10 17.30 8.23
CA TRP A 67 2.01 16.62 9.16
C TRP A 67 3.10 17.58 9.58
N VAL A 68 3.24 17.79 10.88
CA VAL A 68 4.24 18.67 11.47
C VAL A 68 5.31 17.81 12.12
N VAL A 69 6.57 18.06 11.77
CA VAL A 69 7.73 17.37 12.34
C VAL A 69 8.65 18.40 12.98
N GLU A 70 9.03 18.19 14.23
CA GLU A 70 10.13 18.91 14.87
C GLU A 70 11.44 18.19 14.54
N GLY A 71 12.27 18.85 13.74
CA GLY A 71 13.52 18.27 13.22
C GLY A 71 14.70 18.39 14.19
N SER A 72 15.66 17.49 14.02
CA SER A 72 16.91 17.40 14.78
C SER A 72 18.07 17.12 13.81
N PRO A 73 18.91 18.12 13.49
CA PRO A 73 20.03 17.94 12.57
C PRO A 73 21.15 17.04 13.14
N SER A 74 21.10 16.72 14.44
CA SER A 74 22.00 15.77 15.10
C SER A 74 21.55 14.30 14.98
N GLY A 75 20.49 14.02 14.23
CA GLY A 75 19.90 12.68 14.11
C GLY A 75 18.86 12.38 15.21
N PRO A 76 18.52 11.09 15.42
CA PRO A 76 17.46 10.70 16.34
C PRO A 76 17.62 11.27 17.77
N PRO A 77 16.58 11.86 18.37
CA PRO A 77 16.65 12.41 19.72
C PRO A 77 16.88 11.36 20.83
N LEU A 78 16.45 10.12 20.63
CA LEU A 78 16.66 9.05 21.61
C LEU A 78 17.99 8.31 21.36
N PRO A 79 18.69 7.87 22.43
CA PRO A 79 19.97 7.17 22.30
C PRO A 79 19.81 5.69 21.89
N SER A 80 18.59 5.15 21.95
CA SER A 80 18.27 3.83 21.45
C SER A 80 16.80 3.70 21.09
N ALA A 81 16.49 2.83 20.11
CA ALA A 81 15.12 2.53 19.70
C ALA A 81 15.04 1.21 18.91
N GLU A 82 13.85 0.60 18.88
CA GLU A 82 13.52 -0.55 18.04
C GLU A 82 12.40 -0.22 17.07
N VAL A 83 12.72 -0.09 15.78
CA VAL A 83 11.80 0.38 14.76
C VAL A 83 11.31 -0.79 13.91
N PHE A 84 9.98 -0.99 13.85
CA PHE A 84 9.36 -1.91 12.90
C PHE A 84 8.88 -1.18 11.64
N THR A 85 9.52 -1.47 10.51
CA THR A 85 9.37 -0.74 9.24
C THR A 85 8.26 -1.27 8.33
N ARG A 86 7.56 -2.34 8.75
CA ARG A 86 6.49 -3.01 7.98
C ARG A 86 6.98 -3.44 6.59
N ASP A 87 6.23 -3.16 5.53
CA ASP A 87 6.55 -3.45 4.12
C ASP A 87 7.21 -2.26 3.37
N GLY A 88 7.52 -1.18 4.10
CA GLY A 88 7.91 0.10 3.53
C GLY A 88 9.39 0.17 3.21
N ALA A 89 9.77 -0.11 1.95
CA ALA A 89 11.17 -0.11 1.51
C ALA A 89 11.90 1.22 1.77
N THR A 90 11.24 2.36 1.57
CA THR A 90 11.81 3.67 1.87
C THR A 90 12.06 3.83 3.38
N THR A 91 11.11 3.39 4.22
CA THR A 91 11.26 3.39 5.68
C THR A 91 12.43 2.51 6.11
N SER A 92 12.50 1.29 5.58
CA SER A 92 13.56 0.30 5.82
C SER A 92 14.95 0.76 5.39
N ARG A 93 15.06 1.60 4.35
CA ARG A 93 16.37 2.06 3.82
C ARG A 93 16.77 3.43 4.37
N PHE A 94 15.81 4.35 4.53
CA PHE A 94 16.10 5.74 4.87
C PHE A 94 16.27 5.93 6.37
N LEU A 95 15.46 5.26 7.22
CA LEU A 95 15.58 5.43 8.66
C LEU A 95 16.90 4.90 9.23
N PRO A 96 17.45 3.74 8.78
CA PRO A 96 18.79 3.34 9.20
C PRO A 96 19.87 4.35 8.80
N ALA A 97 19.79 4.94 7.61
CA ALA A 97 20.73 5.97 7.16
C ALA A 97 20.62 7.26 8.00
N LEU A 98 19.39 7.68 8.34
CA LEU A 98 19.15 8.81 9.27
C LEU A 98 19.73 8.52 10.65
N ALA A 99 19.50 7.31 11.17
CA ALA A 99 19.96 6.89 12.48
C ALA A 99 21.49 6.79 12.56
N ALA A 100 22.14 6.27 11.50
CA ALA A 100 23.59 6.18 11.41
C ALA A 100 24.29 7.55 11.46
N ALA A 101 23.64 8.61 10.97
CA ALA A 101 24.16 9.98 11.05
C ALA A 101 24.12 10.57 12.47
N GLY A 102 23.33 10.00 13.38
CA GLY A 102 23.22 10.41 14.79
C GLY A 102 24.14 9.65 15.75
N HIS A 103 23.74 9.56 17.02
CA HIS A 103 24.51 8.88 18.07
C HIS A 103 23.59 7.99 18.92
N GLY A 104 23.88 6.67 18.98
CA GLY A 104 23.04 5.72 19.71
C GLY A 104 23.07 4.31 19.12
N THR A 105 22.16 3.46 19.59
CA THR A 105 21.99 2.07 19.09
C THR A 105 20.55 1.83 18.66
N TYR A 106 20.33 1.57 17.37
CA TYR A 106 19.00 1.48 16.79
C TYR A 106 18.80 0.16 16.08
N ALA A 107 17.81 -0.62 16.50
CA ALA A 107 17.41 -1.85 15.82
C ALA A 107 16.28 -1.57 14.83
N PHE A 108 16.39 -2.14 13.63
CA PHE A 108 15.39 -2.02 12.58
C PHE A 108 14.97 -3.41 12.12
N ASP A 109 13.67 -3.69 12.23
CA ASP A 109 13.07 -4.91 11.73
C ASP A 109 11.96 -4.59 10.72
N ALA A 110 11.56 -5.59 9.95
CA ALA A 110 10.61 -5.44 8.86
C ALA A 110 9.74 -6.69 8.71
N SER A 111 8.71 -6.60 7.87
CA SER A 111 7.88 -7.75 7.53
C SER A 111 8.70 -8.86 6.87
N ALA A 112 8.14 -10.08 6.81
CA ALA A 112 8.75 -11.18 6.08
C ALA A 112 8.97 -10.86 4.59
N GLN A 113 8.12 -10.04 3.96
CA GLN A 113 8.31 -9.60 2.57
C GLN A 113 9.54 -8.71 2.44
N MET A 114 9.67 -7.72 3.33
CA MET A 114 10.77 -6.76 3.27
C MET A 114 12.10 -7.37 3.71
N ARG A 115 12.09 -8.34 4.65
CA ARG A 115 13.29 -9.12 5.02
C ARG A 115 13.91 -9.93 3.88
N ARG A 116 13.16 -10.23 2.80
CA ARG A 116 13.70 -10.92 1.60
C ARG A 116 14.40 -10.00 0.61
N ARG A 117 14.40 -8.69 0.86
CA ARG A 117 14.95 -7.70 -0.07
C ARG A 117 16.36 -7.30 0.37
N PRO A 118 17.40 -7.62 -0.43
CA PRO A 118 18.77 -7.32 -0.06
C PRO A 118 19.04 -5.82 -0.04
N MET A 119 19.93 -5.41 0.87
CA MET A 119 20.38 -4.03 1.05
C MET A 119 21.90 -3.89 0.97
N ALA A 120 22.61 -4.92 0.48
CA ALA A 120 24.08 -5.00 0.47
C ALA A 120 24.78 -3.74 -0.07
N PRO A 121 24.37 -3.13 -1.20
CA PRO A 121 25.03 -1.91 -1.67
C PRO A 121 24.91 -0.73 -0.69
N LEU A 122 23.78 -0.62 0.01
CA LEU A 122 23.57 0.45 0.99
C LEU A 122 24.31 0.17 2.31
N THR A 123 24.24 -1.06 2.82
CA THR A 123 24.88 -1.43 4.09
C THR A 123 26.39 -1.40 3.99
N ALA A 124 26.96 -1.86 2.89
CA ALA A 124 28.39 -1.75 2.61
C ALA A 124 28.84 -0.28 2.57
N ALA A 125 28.13 0.57 1.81
CA ALA A 125 28.45 1.99 1.75
C ALA A 125 28.33 2.70 3.12
N LEU A 126 27.30 2.39 3.91
CA LEU A 126 27.16 2.94 5.26
C LEU A 126 28.31 2.49 6.18
N ALA A 127 28.74 1.22 6.09
CA ALA A 127 29.87 0.71 6.86
C ALA A 127 31.18 1.42 6.46
N ASP A 128 31.44 1.60 5.17
CA ASP A 128 32.60 2.34 4.64
C ASP A 128 32.60 3.81 5.11
N LEU A 129 31.42 4.39 5.29
CA LEU A 129 31.23 5.76 5.80
C LEU A 129 31.29 5.85 7.34
N GLY A 130 31.53 4.73 8.03
CA GLY A 130 31.78 4.67 9.47
C GLY A 130 30.61 4.15 10.33
N ALA A 131 29.55 3.58 9.74
CA ALA A 131 28.47 2.97 10.51
C ALA A 131 28.88 1.60 11.09
N GLY A 132 28.61 1.37 12.37
CA GLY A 132 28.65 0.02 12.94
C GLY A 132 27.36 -0.72 12.64
N LEU A 133 27.40 -1.74 11.76
CA LEU A 133 26.21 -2.52 11.40
C LEU A 133 26.35 -3.97 11.88
N THR A 134 25.29 -4.49 12.49
CA THR A 134 25.17 -5.92 12.80
C THR A 134 23.84 -6.48 12.31
N PHE A 135 23.85 -7.75 11.90
CA PHE A 135 22.69 -8.43 11.33
C PHE A 135 22.36 -9.64 12.20
N PRO A 136 21.32 -9.57 13.05
CA PRO A 136 20.89 -10.73 13.84
C PRO A 136 20.38 -11.92 12.99
N GLY A 137 20.06 -11.67 11.71
CA GLY A 137 19.61 -12.68 10.75
C GLY A 137 20.58 -12.83 9.58
N GLU A 138 20.04 -12.82 8.36
CA GLU A 138 20.83 -12.86 7.13
C GLU A 138 21.64 -11.55 6.96
N PRO A 139 22.94 -11.61 6.58
CA PRO A 139 23.71 -10.42 6.28
C PRO A 139 23.01 -9.52 5.25
N ASP A 140 23.17 -8.21 5.40
CA ASP A 140 22.63 -7.19 4.48
C ASP A 140 21.10 -7.20 4.32
N HIS A 141 20.38 -7.79 5.28
CA HIS A 141 18.93 -7.83 5.35
C HIS A 141 18.41 -7.34 6.70
N HIS A 142 17.10 -7.08 6.79
CA HIS A 142 16.45 -6.95 8.09
C HIS A 142 16.26 -8.32 8.77
N PRO A 143 16.30 -8.40 10.11
CA PRO A 143 16.59 -7.30 11.05
C PRO A 143 18.06 -6.86 10.99
N LEU A 144 18.32 -5.58 11.24
CA LEU A 144 19.66 -5.00 11.35
C LEU A 144 19.73 -4.04 12.53
N THR A 145 20.92 -3.90 13.12
CA THR A 145 21.18 -2.95 14.21
C THR A 145 22.29 -1.98 13.80
N VAL A 146 22.03 -0.69 13.99
CA VAL A 146 22.97 0.41 13.75
C VAL A 146 23.54 0.88 15.08
N ALA A 147 24.84 0.68 15.28
CA ALA A 147 25.63 1.36 16.31
C ALA A 147 26.17 2.67 15.72
N ALA A 148 25.47 3.76 16.02
CA ALA A 148 25.72 5.09 15.46
C ALA A 148 26.66 5.91 16.37
N GLY A 149 27.75 6.39 15.79
CA GLY A 149 28.67 7.37 16.40
C GLY A 149 28.86 8.61 15.54
N GLY A 150 27.90 8.87 14.64
CA GLY A 150 27.99 9.83 13.55
C GLY A 150 28.81 9.29 12.37
N LEU A 151 28.34 9.55 11.15
CA LEU A 151 29.03 9.16 9.92
C LEU A 151 30.19 10.11 9.62
N THR A 152 31.33 9.54 9.23
CA THR A 152 32.50 10.32 8.80
C THR A 152 32.21 11.04 7.50
N GLY A 153 31.63 10.34 6.52
CA GLY A 153 31.47 10.88 5.17
C GLY A 153 32.65 10.52 4.27
N GLY A 154 32.86 11.30 3.21
CA GLY A 154 33.95 11.10 2.27
C GLY A 154 33.49 10.50 0.94
N ARG A 155 34.31 9.64 0.34
CA ARG A 155 34.05 9.07 -1.00
C ARG A 155 33.69 7.59 -0.92
N VAL A 156 32.63 7.21 -1.61
CA VAL A 156 32.21 5.81 -1.81
C VAL A 156 31.83 5.55 -3.26
N THR A 157 31.95 4.30 -3.68
CA THR A 157 31.42 3.80 -4.95
C THR A 157 30.16 2.98 -4.68
N LEU A 158 29.11 3.21 -5.45
CA LEU A 158 27.81 2.56 -5.25
C LEU A 158 27.29 1.98 -6.57
N ASP A 159 26.96 0.70 -6.56
CA ASP A 159 26.08 0.10 -7.55
C ASP A 159 24.61 0.34 -7.15
N ALA A 160 23.91 1.18 -7.91
CA ALA A 160 22.49 1.47 -7.73
C ALA A 160 21.63 0.89 -8.88
N GLY A 161 22.12 -0.11 -9.60
CA GLY A 161 21.44 -0.77 -10.72
C GLY A 161 20.22 -1.58 -10.30
N THR A 162 20.18 -2.04 -9.04
CA THR A 162 19.01 -2.75 -8.49
C THR A 162 17.97 -1.80 -7.87
N SER A 163 18.40 -0.66 -7.31
CA SER A 163 17.51 0.27 -6.60
C SER A 163 18.13 1.65 -6.35
N SER A 164 17.54 2.69 -6.94
CA SER A 164 17.89 4.11 -6.69
C SER A 164 17.70 4.57 -5.23
N GLN A 165 16.96 3.81 -4.42
CA GLN A 165 16.76 4.14 -3.01
C GLN A 165 18.06 4.05 -2.19
N PHE A 166 19.05 3.26 -2.63
CA PHE A 166 20.35 3.20 -1.95
C PHE A 166 21.08 4.53 -2.08
N LEU A 167 21.21 5.03 -3.33
CA LEU A 167 21.78 6.35 -3.59
C LEU A 167 20.97 7.45 -2.88
N THR A 168 19.63 7.38 -2.94
CA THR A 168 18.75 8.35 -2.27
C THR A 168 19.04 8.42 -0.76
N ALA A 169 19.13 7.28 -0.07
CA ALA A 169 19.39 7.23 1.37
C ALA A 169 20.73 7.88 1.73
N LEU A 170 21.78 7.59 0.94
CA LEU A 170 23.10 8.17 1.13
C LEU A 170 23.12 9.68 0.86
N LEU A 171 22.52 10.14 -0.24
CA LEU A 171 22.44 11.57 -0.57
C LEU A 171 21.70 12.37 0.51
N LEU A 172 20.56 11.84 0.99
CA LEU A 172 19.78 12.46 2.05
C LEU A 172 20.59 12.59 3.36
N ALA A 173 21.39 11.57 3.71
CA ALA A 173 22.26 11.58 4.89
C ALA A 173 23.55 12.40 4.69
N GLY A 174 24.00 12.61 3.45
CA GLY A 174 25.27 13.24 3.09
C GLY A 174 25.58 14.56 3.81
N PRO A 175 24.65 15.52 3.89
CA PRO A 175 24.87 16.78 4.59
C PRO A 175 25.13 16.64 6.09
N LEU A 176 24.63 15.56 6.69
CA LEU A 176 24.75 15.28 8.13
C LEU A 176 26.11 14.67 8.49
N MET A 177 26.89 14.22 7.49
CA MET A 177 28.20 13.61 7.68
C MET A 177 29.28 14.67 7.94
N ARG A 178 30.32 14.32 8.70
CA ARG A 178 31.38 15.27 9.10
C ARG A 178 32.13 15.87 7.92
N GLU A 179 32.34 15.09 6.85
CA GLU A 179 33.08 15.49 5.66
C GLU A 179 32.19 15.73 4.43
N GLY A 180 30.86 15.66 4.59
CA GLY A 180 29.94 15.55 3.46
C GLY A 180 30.09 14.21 2.74
N LEU A 181 29.60 14.13 1.50
CA LEU A 181 29.57 12.87 0.75
C LEU A 181 29.88 13.08 -0.74
N THR A 182 30.66 12.17 -1.30
CA THR A 182 30.85 11.99 -2.75
C THR A 182 30.55 10.55 -3.10
N VAL A 183 29.56 10.33 -3.97
CA VAL A 183 29.19 8.99 -4.45
C VAL A 183 29.50 8.88 -5.93
N GLU A 184 30.36 7.93 -6.30
CA GLU A 184 30.55 7.49 -7.68
C GLU A 184 29.61 6.32 -7.97
N VAL A 185 28.75 6.46 -8.98
CA VAL A 185 27.68 5.50 -9.27
C VAL A 185 28.01 4.75 -10.56
N THR A 186 28.18 3.43 -10.44
CA THR A 186 28.59 2.54 -11.54
C THR A 186 27.44 2.08 -12.42
N ASP A 187 26.27 1.83 -11.83
CA ASP A 187 24.99 1.60 -12.53
C ASP A 187 23.86 2.30 -11.77
N LEU A 188 22.87 2.81 -12.50
CA LEU A 188 21.75 3.56 -11.95
C LEU A 188 20.47 3.27 -12.72
N VAL A 189 19.45 2.82 -11.99
CA VAL A 189 18.07 2.71 -12.50
C VAL A 189 17.18 3.77 -11.89
N SER A 190 16.07 4.08 -12.57
CA SER A 190 15.06 5.03 -12.07
C SER A 190 15.66 6.38 -11.67
N VAL A 191 16.47 6.94 -12.58
CA VAL A 191 17.17 8.23 -12.43
C VAL A 191 16.23 9.35 -11.99
N PRO A 192 14.95 9.43 -12.45
CA PRO A 192 14.05 10.50 -12.00
C PRO A 192 13.84 10.54 -10.48
N TYR A 193 13.88 9.41 -9.77
CA TYR A 193 13.79 9.42 -8.30
C TYR A 193 15.00 10.06 -7.63
N VAL A 194 16.17 10.03 -8.27
CA VAL A 194 17.35 10.78 -7.80
C VAL A 194 17.11 12.27 -8.04
N GLY A 195 16.56 12.64 -9.21
CA GLY A 195 16.13 14.01 -9.50
C GLY A 195 15.15 14.57 -8.47
N VAL A 196 14.10 13.81 -8.12
CA VAL A 196 13.18 14.16 -7.01
C VAL A 196 13.96 14.42 -5.72
N THR A 197 14.94 13.58 -5.40
CA THR A 197 15.75 13.72 -4.19
C THR A 197 16.54 15.01 -4.20
N THR A 198 17.27 15.30 -5.28
CA THR A 198 18.12 16.50 -5.36
C THR A 198 17.30 17.78 -5.38
N SER A 199 16.17 17.81 -6.09
CA SER A 199 15.28 18.98 -6.08
C SER A 199 14.66 19.23 -4.70
N MET A 200 14.32 18.16 -3.98
CA MET A 200 13.82 18.30 -2.60
C MET A 200 14.92 18.73 -1.63
N MET A 201 16.15 18.24 -1.78
CA MET A 201 17.28 18.69 -0.97
C MET A 201 17.55 20.19 -1.19
N ASP A 202 17.51 20.66 -2.44
CA ASP A 202 17.67 22.07 -2.78
C ASP A 202 16.54 22.92 -2.16
N ALA A 203 15.30 22.44 -2.23
CA ALA A 203 14.18 23.07 -1.54
C ALA A 203 14.41 23.17 -0.01
N PHE A 204 15.10 22.22 0.60
CA PHE A 204 15.49 22.29 2.02
C PHE A 204 16.85 22.98 2.25
N GLY A 205 17.42 23.64 1.24
CA GLY A 205 18.61 24.48 1.33
C GLY A 205 19.94 23.76 1.16
N VAL A 206 19.95 22.56 0.57
CA VAL A 206 21.15 21.75 0.33
C VAL A 206 21.27 21.42 -1.16
N ASP A 207 22.34 21.91 -1.78
CA ASP A 207 22.64 21.61 -3.19
C ASP A 207 23.37 20.26 -3.35
N VAL A 208 23.13 19.59 -4.48
CA VAL A 208 23.77 18.35 -4.89
C VAL A 208 24.44 18.56 -6.24
N HIS A 209 25.76 18.64 -6.26
CA HIS A 209 26.52 18.77 -7.50
C HIS A 209 26.60 17.42 -8.20
N GLN A 210 26.13 17.38 -9.45
CA GLN A 210 26.20 16.20 -10.32
C GLN A 210 27.24 16.44 -11.40
N SER A 211 28.06 15.43 -11.69
CA SER A 211 29.02 15.45 -12.79
C SER A 211 29.10 14.08 -13.44
N GLU A 212 29.41 14.06 -14.74
CA GLU A 212 29.67 12.83 -15.49
C GLU A 212 31.15 12.75 -15.83
N GLY A 213 31.74 11.56 -15.71
CA GLY A 213 33.14 11.30 -16.05
C GLY A 213 33.36 9.87 -16.54
N PRO A 214 34.62 9.48 -16.81
CA PRO A 214 34.95 8.16 -17.36
C PRO A 214 34.49 6.96 -16.49
N GLY A 215 34.33 7.18 -15.18
CA GLY A 215 33.88 6.18 -14.20
C GLY A 215 32.37 6.16 -13.94
N GLY A 216 31.58 7.00 -14.61
CA GLY A 216 30.13 7.09 -14.43
C GLY A 216 29.68 8.43 -13.83
N ARG A 217 28.52 8.41 -13.16
CA ARG A 217 27.94 9.63 -12.54
C ARG A 217 28.48 9.82 -11.14
N THR A 218 28.92 11.03 -10.84
CA THR A 218 29.36 11.41 -9.49
C THR A 218 28.40 12.43 -8.90
N PHE A 219 27.92 12.15 -7.68
CA PHE A 219 27.10 13.04 -6.89
C PHE A 219 27.90 13.53 -5.69
N ARG A 220 27.98 14.84 -5.50
CA ARG A 220 28.69 15.46 -4.38
C ARG A 220 27.73 16.33 -3.57
N VAL A 221 27.70 16.09 -2.27
CA VAL A 221 26.91 16.83 -1.29
C VAL A 221 27.86 17.33 -0.21
N ALA A 222 27.94 18.64 -0.03
CA ALA A 222 28.74 19.21 1.06
C ALA A 222 28.04 18.98 2.41
N ARG A 223 28.82 18.96 3.50
CA ARG A 223 28.26 19.05 4.85
C ARG A 223 27.39 20.31 4.95
N GLY A 224 26.21 20.17 5.54
CA GLY A 224 25.25 21.26 5.64
C GLY A 224 24.10 20.95 6.60
N THR A 225 23.16 21.88 6.69
CA THR A 225 21.98 21.77 7.56
C THR A 225 20.74 22.03 6.73
N TYR A 226 19.79 21.09 6.76
CA TYR A 226 18.49 21.30 6.12
C TYR A 226 17.69 22.35 6.89
N ARG A 227 16.98 23.21 6.16
CA ARG A 227 16.14 24.28 6.73
C ARG A 227 14.70 23.82 6.80
N ALA A 228 14.11 23.94 7.98
CA ALA A 228 12.70 23.63 8.16
C ALA A 228 11.82 24.57 7.32
N ARG A 229 10.72 24.02 6.77
CA ARG A 229 9.83 24.77 5.88
C ARG A 229 8.40 24.24 5.87
N ARG A 230 7.52 24.99 5.23
CA ARG A 230 6.25 24.44 4.72
C ARG A 230 6.51 23.82 3.34
N TYR A 231 6.10 22.58 3.14
CA TYR A 231 6.34 21.83 1.90
C TYR A 231 5.05 21.16 1.43
N VAL A 232 4.62 21.45 0.20
CA VAL A 232 3.42 20.85 -0.41
C VAL A 232 3.83 19.58 -1.15
N VAL A 233 3.20 18.46 -0.81
CA VAL A 233 3.44 17.17 -1.46
C VAL A 233 2.59 17.11 -2.73
N GLU A 234 3.25 16.88 -3.87
CA GLU A 234 2.56 16.66 -5.16
C GLU A 234 1.70 15.40 -5.13
N PRO A 235 0.63 15.31 -5.93
CA PRO A 235 -0.10 14.07 -6.16
C PRO A 235 0.79 12.95 -6.71
N ASP A 236 0.50 11.68 -6.43
CA ASP A 236 1.31 10.55 -6.87
C ASP A 236 1.20 10.31 -8.38
N ALA A 237 2.26 10.62 -9.14
CA ALA A 237 2.25 10.48 -10.60
C ALA A 237 2.12 9.02 -11.05
N SER A 238 2.68 8.08 -10.29
CA SER A 238 2.53 6.65 -10.61
C SER A 238 1.08 6.21 -10.46
N SER A 239 0.35 6.71 -9.47
CA SER A 239 -1.06 6.41 -9.24
C SER A 239 -1.98 7.14 -10.22
N ALA A 240 -1.60 8.34 -10.66
CA ALA A 240 -2.28 9.06 -11.74
C ALA A 240 -2.28 8.24 -13.05
N SER A 241 -1.25 7.44 -13.30
CA SER A 241 -1.14 6.58 -14.50
C SER A 241 -2.35 5.66 -14.70
N TYR A 242 -2.98 5.15 -13.63
CA TYR A 242 -4.15 4.28 -13.74
C TYR A 242 -5.35 5.00 -14.35
N PHE A 243 -5.55 6.27 -13.98
CA PHE A 243 -6.67 7.08 -14.45
C PHE A 243 -6.43 7.62 -15.85
N PHE A 244 -5.19 8.00 -16.17
CA PHE A 244 -4.79 8.32 -17.54
C PHE A 244 -4.93 7.12 -18.47
N ALA A 245 -4.52 5.92 -18.02
CA ALA A 245 -4.72 4.68 -18.76
C ALA A 245 -6.20 4.35 -18.95
N ALA A 246 -7.04 4.55 -17.92
CA ALA A 246 -8.48 4.37 -18.04
C ALA A 246 -9.10 5.32 -19.09
N ALA A 247 -8.71 6.59 -19.09
CA ALA A 247 -9.14 7.57 -20.10
C ALA A 247 -8.74 7.13 -21.52
N ALA A 248 -7.47 6.78 -21.71
CA ALA A 248 -6.93 6.32 -22.98
C ALA A 248 -7.64 5.05 -23.49
N LEU A 249 -7.89 4.10 -22.58
CA LEU A 249 -8.51 2.81 -22.86
C LEU A 249 -10.01 2.92 -23.20
N LEU A 250 -10.72 3.83 -22.55
CA LEU A 250 -12.16 4.01 -22.72
C LEU A 250 -12.54 5.03 -23.80
N GLY A 251 -11.57 5.80 -24.33
CA GLY A 251 -11.87 6.90 -25.24
C GLY A 251 -12.45 8.12 -24.52
N GLU A 252 -12.12 8.27 -23.24
CA GLU A 252 -12.64 9.30 -22.35
C GLU A 252 -11.56 10.32 -21.99
N SER A 253 -11.92 11.37 -21.25
CA SER A 253 -11.00 12.43 -20.84
C SER A 253 -10.89 12.54 -19.33
N VAL A 254 -9.67 12.50 -18.81
CA VAL A 254 -9.32 12.66 -17.39
C VAL A 254 -8.30 13.76 -17.21
N THR A 255 -8.55 14.64 -16.24
CA THR A 255 -7.59 15.66 -15.77
C THR A 255 -7.17 15.36 -14.34
N VAL A 256 -5.87 15.40 -14.08
CA VAL A 256 -5.29 15.31 -12.73
C VAL A 256 -4.66 16.67 -12.38
N PRO A 257 -5.22 17.41 -11.41
CA PRO A 257 -4.62 18.65 -10.90
C PRO A 257 -3.40 18.32 -10.03
N GLY A 258 -2.53 19.31 -9.82
CA GLY A 258 -1.28 19.21 -9.07
C GLY A 258 -0.12 18.53 -9.80
N LEU A 259 -0.34 18.03 -11.02
CA LEU A 259 0.69 17.40 -11.87
C LEU A 259 0.80 18.15 -13.21
N GLY A 260 1.56 19.24 -13.23
CA GLY A 260 1.83 20.04 -14.43
C GLY A 260 3.26 19.95 -14.93
N ASP A 261 3.67 20.91 -15.75
CA ASP A 261 5.00 20.97 -16.39
C ASP A 261 6.17 20.99 -15.39
N GLY A 262 5.93 21.46 -14.16
CA GLY A 262 6.93 21.53 -13.10
C GLY A 262 6.97 20.31 -12.16
N ALA A 263 6.19 19.25 -12.42
CA ALA A 263 6.12 18.10 -11.52
C ALA A 263 7.49 17.39 -11.41
N LEU A 264 7.90 17.07 -10.18
CA LEU A 264 9.20 16.44 -9.91
C LEU A 264 9.26 14.96 -10.34
N GLN A 265 8.11 14.33 -10.49
CA GLN A 265 7.99 12.87 -10.60
C GLN A 265 8.10 12.40 -12.05
N GLY A 266 9.15 11.62 -12.35
CA GLY A 266 9.39 11.06 -13.69
C GLY A 266 8.24 10.21 -14.23
N ASP A 267 7.49 9.53 -13.37
CA ASP A 267 6.35 8.68 -13.76
C ASP A 267 5.23 9.45 -14.48
N LEU A 268 5.18 10.79 -14.38
CA LEU A 268 4.30 11.60 -15.22
C LEU A 268 4.59 11.41 -16.72
N GLY A 269 5.83 11.06 -17.08
CA GLY A 269 6.24 10.69 -18.44
C GLY A 269 5.47 9.49 -19.02
N PHE A 270 4.72 8.74 -18.20
CA PHE A 270 3.77 7.76 -18.71
C PHE A 270 2.74 8.36 -19.70
N VAL A 271 2.38 9.64 -19.54
CA VAL A 271 1.47 10.28 -20.48
C VAL A 271 2.10 10.47 -21.88
N ASP A 272 3.43 10.58 -21.99
CA ASP A 272 4.13 10.53 -23.30
C ASP A 272 4.01 9.15 -23.95
N VAL A 273 4.00 8.09 -23.15
CA VAL A 273 3.77 6.72 -23.65
C VAL A 273 2.36 6.60 -24.20
N LEU A 274 1.35 7.10 -23.48
CA LEU A 274 -0.03 7.11 -23.95
C LEU A 274 -0.20 7.96 -25.22
N ALA A 275 0.49 9.10 -25.33
CA ALA A 275 0.49 9.93 -26.53
C ALA A 275 1.04 9.16 -27.75
N ARG A 276 2.14 8.42 -27.57
CA ARG A 276 2.70 7.54 -28.61
C ARG A 276 1.76 6.40 -29.01
N MET A 277 0.95 5.91 -28.07
CA MET A 277 -0.12 4.94 -28.34
C MET A 277 -1.35 5.58 -29.00
N GLY A 278 -1.43 6.90 -29.11
CA GLY A 278 -2.49 7.61 -29.83
C GLY A 278 -3.50 8.36 -28.96
N ALA A 279 -3.28 8.50 -27.64
CA ALA A 279 -4.06 9.42 -26.81
C ALA A 279 -3.67 10.89 -27.11
N ASP A 280 -4.59 11.82 -26.87
CA ASP A 280 -4.30 13.25 -26.86
C ASP A 280 -3.91 13.68 -25.43
N VAL A 281 -2.83 14.44 -25.31
CA VAL A 281 -2.22 14.78 -24.01
C VAL A 281 -1.95 16.27 -23.96
N SER A 282 -2.54 16.92 -22.97
CA SER A 282 -2.33 18.33 -22.67
C SER A 282 -1.72 18.47 -21.28
N ARG A 283 -0.54 19.09 -21.19
CA ARG A 283 0.09 19.49 -19.91
C ARG A 283 -0.02 21.00 -19.78
N GLY A 284 -0.46 21.43 -18.61
CA GLY A 284 -0.44 22.82 -18.21
C GLY A 284 0.49 23.06 -17.03
N PRO A 285 0.52 24.28 -16.49
CA PRO A 285 1.40 24.63 -15.37
C PRO A 285 1.16 23.80 -14.11
N ASP A 286 -0.09 23.41 -13.84
CA ASP A 286 -0.51 22.76 -12.60
C ASP A 286 -1.41 21.53 -12.80
N ALA A 287 -1.64 21.08 -14.04
CA ALA A 287 -2.49 19.93 -14.32
C ALA A 287 -2.09 19.21 -15.60
N THR A 288 -2.41 17.92 -15.68
CA THR A 288 -2.27 17.11 -16.89
C THR A 288 -3.59 16.47 -17.25
N THR A 289 -3.95 16.56 -18.53
CA THR A 289 -5.14 15.97 -19.11
C THR A 289 -4.76 14.93 -20.16
N VAL A 290 -5.37 13.74 -20.09
CA VAL A 290 -5.28 12.71 -21.11
C VAL A 290 -6.67 12.43 -21.66
N THR A 291 -6.81 12.46 -22.98
CA THR A 291 -8.04 12.15 -23.70
C THR A 291 -7.81 10.98 -24.65
N GLY A 292 -8.53 9.89 -24.45
CA GLY A 292 -8.49 8.73 -25.34
C GLY A 292 -9.15 9.04 -26.68
N THR A 293 -8.54 8.58 -27.77
CA THR A 293 -9.05 8.76 -29.14
C THR A 293 -9.89 7.56 -29.63
N GLY A 294 -10.13 6.58 -28.75
CA GLY A 294 -10.86 5.35 -29.06
C GLY A 294 -10.02 4.22 -29.68
N ARG A 295 -8.72 4.47 -29.94
CA ARG A 295 -7.79 3.47 -30.47
C ARG A 295 -6.42 3.60 -29.80
N LEU A 296 -5.84 2.46 -29.42
CA LEU A 296 -4.48 2.36 -28.90
C LEU A 296 -3.59 1.67 -29.93
N ARG A 297 -2.37 2.16 -30.12
CA ARG A 297 -1.36 1.60 -31.02
C ARG A 297 -0.33 0.78 -30.28
N GLY A 298 0.08 -0.34 -30.87
CA GLY A 298 1.22 -1.12 -30.38
C GLY A 298 2.52 -0.33 -30.48
N ILE A 299 3.38 -0.44 -29.46
CA ILE A 299 4.67 0.27 -29.40
C ILE A 299 5.78 -0.57 -28.77
N THR A 300 7.03 -0.28 -29.12
CA THR A 300 8.20 -0.67 -28.32
C THR A 300 8.66 0.50 -27.47
N VAL A 301 8.81 0.31 -26.16
CA VAL A 301 9.15 1.40 -25.23
C VAL A 301 10.08 0.94 -24.12
N ASN A 302 11.13 1.73 -23.88
CA ASN A 302 11.96 1.64 -22.68
C ASN A 302 11.21 2.30 -21.52
N MET A 303 11.10 1.58 -20.39
CA MET A 303 10.45 2.08 -19.19
C MET A 303 11.37 2.07 -17.96
N ARG A 304 12.71 2.03 -18.12
CA ARG A 304 13.69 2.04 -17.01
C ARG A 304 13.41 3.15 -16.01
N ASP A 305 13.12 4.35 -16.52
CA ASP A 305 12.97 5.57 -15.72
C ASP A 305 11.56 5.77 -15.16
N ILE A 306 10.57 5.04 -15.68
CA ILE A 306 9.17 5.06 -15.25
C ILE A 306 8.65 3.66 -14.92
N SER A 307 9.55 2.78 -14.43
CA SER A 307 9.33 1.33 -14.34
C SER A 307 8.15 0.94 -13.43
N ASP A 308 7.75 1.83 -12.54
CA ASP A 308 6.61 1.67 -11.64
C ASP A 308 5.25 1.80 -12.37
N THR A 309 5.24 2.32 -13.60
CA THR A 309 4.05 2.36 -14.50
C THR A 309 4.02 1.20 -15.50
N MET A 310 5.04 0.32 -15.51
CA MET A 310 5.09 -0.84 -16.41
C MET A 310 3.86 -1.75 -16.27
N PRO A 311 3.37 -2.11 -15.07
CA PRO A 311 2.16 -2.92 -14.93
C PRO A 311 0.93 -2.27 -15.57
N THR A 312 0.86 -0.94 -15.54
CA THR A 312 -0.25 -0.17 -16.10
C THR A 312 -0.26 -0.25 -17.62
N LEU A 313 0.92 -0.09 -18.26
CA LEU A 313 1.03 -0.31 -19.70
C LEU A 313 0.71 -1.75 -20.08
N ALA A 314 1.26 -2.72 -19.34
CA ALA A 314 1.06 -4.13 -19.60
C ALA A 314 -0.43 -4.53 -19.54
N ALA A 315 -1.18 -3.96 -18.59
CA ALA A 315 -2.60 -4.24 -18.43
C ALA A 315 -3.48 -3.68 -19.56
N ILE A 316 -3.08 -2.58 -20.21
CA ILE A 316 -3.84 -2.00 -21.34
C ILE A 316 -3.33 -2.41 -22.72
N ALA A 317 -2.11 -2.97 -22.81
CA ALA A 317 -1.50 -3.43 -24.05
C ALA A 317 -2.33 -4.41 -24.89
N PRO A 318 -3.12 -5.34 -24.33
CA PRO A 318 -3.93 -6.26 -25.14
C PRO A 318 -4.98 -5.57 -26.01
N PHE A 319 -5.39 -4.35 -25.63
CA PHE A 319 -6.39 -3.56 -26.36
C PHE A 319 -5.80 -2.66 -27.45
N ALA A 320 -4.48 -2.74 -27.68
CA ALA A 320 -3.83 -2.05 -28.77
C ALA A 320 -4.04 -2.80 -30.11
N ASP A 321 -3.89 -2.08 -31.22
CA ASP A 321 -4.02 -2.65 -32.58
C ASP A 321 -2.78 -3.41 -33.08
N GLY A 322 -1.71 -3.44 -32.28
CA GLY A 322 -0.45 -4.09 -32.57
C GLY A 322 0.30 -4.49 -31.30
N PRO A 323 1.33 -5.34 -31.41
CA PRO A 323 2.12 -5.79 -30.25
C PRO A 323 2.73 -4.62 -29.49
N THR A 324 2.73 -4.72 -28.16
CA THR A 324 3.41 -3.77 -27.28
C THR A 324 4.57 -4.48 -26.58
N ARG A 325 5.78 -3.95 -26.76
CA ARG A 325 7.00 -4.46 -26.15
C ARG A 325 7.55 -3.46 -25.15
N ILE A 326 7.61 -3.86 -23.88
CA ILE A 326 8.20 -3.07 -22.80
C ILE A 326 9.59 -3.63 -22.53
N VAL A 327 10.61 -2.78 -22.56
CA VAL A 327 12.02 -3.17 -22.40
C VAL A 327 12.70 -2.39 -21.28
N ASP A 328 13.84 -2.91 -20.83
CA ASP A 328 14.72 -2.31 -19.82
C ASP A 328 14.05 -2.13 -18.45
N VAL A 329 13.35 -3.20 -18.01
CA VAL A 329 12.58 -3.24 -16.75
C VAL A 329 13.02 -4.37 -15.82
N ALA A 330 14.28 -4.81 -15.91
CA ALA A 330 14.85 -5.86 -15.05
C ALA A 330 14.67 -5.56 -13.56
N ASN A 331 14.79 -4.29 -13.17
CA ASN A 331 14.61 -3.83 -11.79
C ASN A 331 13.20 -4.10 -11.23
N THR A 332 12.19 -4.32 -12.08
CA THR A 332 10.80 -4.60 -11.65
C THR A 332 10.63 -6.02 -11.10
N ARG A 333 11.57 -6.93 -11.39
CA ARG A 333 11.57 -8.32 -10.90
C ARG A 333 11.86 -8.44 -9.40
N VAL A 334 12.61 -7.50 -8.85
CA VAL A 334 13.03 -7.46 -7.43
C VAL A 334 12.21 -6.45 -6.62
N LYS A 335 10.99 -6.15 -7.07
CA LYS A 335 10.03 -5.26 -6.38
C LYS A 335 9.18 -6.10 -5.43
N GLU A 336 7.92 -5.73 -5.21
CA GLU A 336 7.08 -6.31 -4.14
C GLU A 336 6.79 -7.78 -4.46
N CYS A 337 6.67 -8.06 -5.75
CA CYS A 337 6.79 -9.34 -6.40
C CYS A 337 7.70 -9.19 -7.64
N ASP A 338 7.88 -10.28 -8.39
CA ASP A 338 8.33 -10.17 -9.77
C ASP A 338 7.17 -9.63 -10.62
N ARG A 339 7.17 -8.30 -10.82
CA ARG A 339 6.06 -7.62 -11.52
C ARG A 339 5.94 -8.03 -12.98
N LEU A 340 7.06 -8.38 -13.62
CA LEU A 340 7.09 -8.77 -15.03
C LEU A 340 6.38 -10.11 -15.18
N ASP A 341 6.77 -11.10 -14.36
CA ASP A 341 6.15 -12.41 -14.39
C ASP A 341 4.70 -12.37 -13.88
N ALA A 342 4.40 -11.56 -12.86
CA ALA A 342 3.03 -11.35 -12.38
C ALA A 342 2.11 -10.77 -13.48
N CYS A 343 2.60 -9.81 -14.27
CA CYS A 343 1.82 -9.29 -15.41
C CYS A 343 1.62 -10.37 -16.47
N ALA A 344 2.67 -11.12 -16.82
CA ALA A 344 2.59 -12.17 -17.82
C ALA A 344 1.65 -13.31 -17.40
N GLU A 345 1.69 -13.73 -16.14
CA GLU A 345 0.79 -14.74 -15.57
C GLU A 345 -0.68 -14.30 -15.67
N ASN A 346 -0.98 -13.09 -15.20
CA ASN A 346 -2.35 -12.56 -15.21
C ASN A 346 -2.88 -12.36 -16.64
N LEU A 347 -2.06 -11.84 -17.56
CA LEU A 347 -2.43 -11.68 -18.97
C LEU A 347 -2.67 -13.03 -19.65
N ARG A 348 -1.83 -14.04 -19.40
CA ARG A 348 -2.04 -15.40 -19.91
C ARG A 348 -3.32 -16.02 -19.34
N ALA A 349 -3.64 -15.79 -18.06
CA ALA A 349 -4.90 -16.20 -17.46
C ALA A 349 -6.12 -15.53 -18.11
N MET A 350 -5.96 -14.31 -18.62
CA MET A 350 -6.95 -13.61 -19.45
C MET A 350 -6.94 -14.05 -20.92
N GLY A 351 -6.14 -15.05 -21.30
CA GLY A 351 -6.08 -15.59 -22.65
C GLY A 351 -5.27 -14.76 -23.65
N VAL A 352 -4.39 -13.88 -23.16
CA VAL A 352 -3.50 -13.05 -23.98
C VAL A 352 -2.18 -13.77 -24.25
N THR A 353 -1.69 -13.70 -25.49
CA THR A 353 -0.35 -14.20 -25.84
C THR A 353 0.71 -13.23 -25.31
N VAL A 354 1.60 -13.74 -24.45
CA VAL A 354 2.65 -12.95 -23.81
C VAL A 354 3.99 -13.70 -23.85
N GLU A 355 5.01 -13.00 -24.30
CA GLU A 355 6.40 -13.44 -24.30
C GLU A 355 7.21 -12.61 -23.29
N THR A 356 8.16 -13.24 -22.61
CA THR A 356 8.98 -12.59 -21.59
C THR A 356 10.44 -12.93 -21.78
N GLY A 357 11.31 -11.98 -21.48
CA GLY A 357 12.74 -12.20 -21.31
C GLY A 357 13.25 -11.62 -19.99
N PRO A 358 14.58 -11.53 -19.81
CA PRO A 358 15.17 -11.10 -18.54
C PRO A 358 14.72 -9.70 -18.10
N ASP A 359 14.57 -8.78 -19.04
CA ASP A 359 14.32 -7.36 -18.80
C ASP A 359 13.21 -6.80 -19.70
N TRP A 360 12.43 -7.66 -20.36
CA TRP A 360 11.38 -7.26 -21.29
C TRP A 360 10.16 -8.17 -21.25
N ILE A 361 9.01 -7.60 -21.64
CA ILE A 361 7.73 -8.30 -21.83
C ILE A 361 7.10 -7.81 -23.14
N GLU A 362 6.64 -8.75 -23.97
CA GLU A 362 5.92 -8.48 -25.21
C GLU A 362 4.51 -9.04 -25.14
N ILE A 363 3.54 -8.20 -25.45
CA ILE A 363 2.11 -8.46 -25.26
C ILE A 363 1.42 -8.25 -26.59
N HIS A 364 0.78 -9.30 -27.10
CA HIS A 364 0.09 -9.26 -28.38
C HIS A 364 -1.36 -8.79 -28.22
N PRO A 365 -1.94 -8.13 -29.24
CA PRO A 365 -3.36 -7.79 -29.26
C PRO A 365 -4.24 -9.00 -29.02
N ALA A 366 -5.29 -8.84 -28.22
CA ALA A 366 -6.23 -9.91 -27.92
C ALA A 366 -7.58 -9.32 -27.48
N ASP A 367 -8.62 -10.17 -27.48
CA ASP A 367 -9.85 -9.94 -26.74
C ASP A 367 -9.75 -10.66 -25.39
N PRO A 368 -9.33 -9.98 -24.30
CA PRO A 368 -9.04 -10.66 -23.05
C PRO A 368 -10.32 -11.17 -22.39
N ARG A 369 -10.21 -12.30 -21.70
CA ARG A 369 -11.31 -13.01 -21.05
C ARG A 369 -11.35 -12.69 -19.55
N PRO A 370 -12.51 -12.85 -18.90
CA PRO A 370 -12.62 -12.68 -17.45
C PRO A 370 -11.70 -13.64 -16.71
N ALA A 371 -10.97 -13.14 -15.70
CA ALA A 371 -10.04 -13.94 -14.90
C ALA A 371 -9.97 -13.45 -13.45
N LEU A 372 -9.54 -14.35 -12.55
CA LEU A 372 -9.06 -13.96 -11.22
C LEU A 372 -7.60 -13.51 -11.33
N VAL A 373 -7.36 -12.23 -11.08
CA VAL A 373 -6.05 -11.62 -11.04
C VAL A 373 -5.39 -11.95 -9.71
N ARG A 374 -4.19 -12.52 -9.78
CA ARG A 374 -3.30 -12.75 -8.66
C ARG A 374 -2.51 -11.47 -8.42
N CYS A 375 -2.75 -10.80 -7.30
CA CYS A 375 -2.13 -9.51 -6.97
C CYS A 375 -0.72 -9.68 -6.40
N HIS A 376 -0.39 -10.86 -5.86
CA HIS A 376 0.90 -11.15 -5.20
C HIS A 376 1.26 -10.17 -4.07
N GLY A 377 0.25 -9.59 -3.41
CA GLY A 377 0.44 -8.53 -2.42
C GLY A 377 1.00 -7.22 -2.99
N ASP A 378 0.96 -7.03 -4.32
CA ASP A 378 1.45 -5.83 -5.00
C ASP A 378 0.28 -4.96 -5.49
N HIS A 379 0.13 -3.82 -4.82
CA HIS A 379 -0.82 -2.76 -5.15
C HIS A 379 -0.80 -2.34 -6.63
N ARG A 380 0.37 -2.36 -7.29
CA ARG A 380 0.47 -1.93 -8.70
C ARG A 380 -0.15 -2.94 -9.65
N ILE A 381 -0.07 -4.24 -9.33
CA ILE A 381 -0.73 -5.30 -10.09
C ILE A 381 -2.25 -5.15 -9.93
N ALA A 382 -2.72 -5.06 -8.68
CA ALA A 382 -4.14 -4.88 -8.38
C ALA A 382 -4.76 -3.67 -9.10
N MET A 383 -4.14 -2.50 -9.01
CA MET A 383 -4.66 -1.28 -9.64
C MET A 383 -4.59 -1.31 -11.17
N SER A 384 -3.52 -1.87 -11.75
CA SER A 384 -3.39 -1.95 -13.21
C SER A 384 -4.42 -2.89 -13.84
N PHE A 385 -4.62 -4.07 -13.26
CA PHE A 385 -5.62 -5.00 -13.77
C PHE A 385 -7.05 -4.59 -13.43
N ALA A 386 -7.28 -3.75 -12.42
CA ALA A 386 -8.57 -3.08 -12.23
C ALA A 386 -8.91 -2.17 -13.42
N VAL A 387 -7.92 -1.47 -14.00
CA VAL A 387 -8.10 -0.69 -15.24
C VAL A 387 -8.43 -1.59 -16.42
N ALA A 388 -7.74 -2.72 -16.61
CA ALA A 388 -8.09 -3.70 -17.64
C ALA A 388 -9.52 -4.23 -17.48
N GLY A 389 -9.96 -4.44 -16.23
CA GLY A 389 -11.31 -4.87 -15.88
C GLY A 389 -12.42 -3.91 -16.32
N LEU A 390 -12.10 -2.64 -16.63
CA LEU A 390 -13.07 -1.69 -17.18
C LEU A 390 -13.55 -2.08 -18.58
N ARG A 391 -12.74 -2.82 -19.35
CA ARG A 391 -13.09 -3.35 -20.68
C ARG A 391 -13.43 -4.83 -20.68
N VAL A 392 -13.13 -5.55 -19.59
CA VAL A 392 -13.32 -7.01 -19.48
C VAL A 392 -14.21 -7.32 -18.28
N PRO A 393 -15.54 -7.35 -18.47
CA PRO A 393 -16.48 -7.65 -17.39
C PRO A 393 -16.18 -9.00 -16.73
N GLY A 394 -16.04 -9.03 -15.41
CA GLY A 394 -15.80 -10.27 -14.65
C GLY A 394 -14.34 -10.53 -14.27
N VAL A 395 -13.43 -9.58 -14.52
CA VAL A 395 -12.13 -9.55 -13.84
C VAL A 395 -12.35 -9.35 -12.34
N THR A 396 -11.70 -10.17 -11.52
CA THR A 396 -11.72 -10.07 -10.04
C THR A 396 -10.30 -10.10 -9.50
N LEU A 397 -10.06 -9.50 -8.33
CA LEU A 397 -8.76 -9.49 -7.65
C LEU A 397 -8.80 -10.46 -6.46
N ASP A 398 -7.74 -11.23 -6.24
CA ASP A 398 -7.61 -12.11 -5.05
C ASP A 398 -7.33 -11.32 -3.76
N ASP A 399 -6.59 -10.22 -3.86
CA ASP A 399 -6.30 -9.27 -2.78
C ASP A 399 -6.55 -7.83 -3.25
N PRO A 400 -7.83 -7.38 -3.34
CA PRO A 400 -8.15 -6.00 -3.71
C PRO A 400 -7.68 -4.99 -2.65
N GLY A 401 -7.40 -5.44 -1.42
CA GLY A 401 -7.03 -4.59 -0.29
C GLY A 401 -5.58 -4.12 -0.30
N CYS A 402 -4.68 -4.81 -1.03
CA CYS A 402 -3.27 -4.43 -1.10
C CYS A 402 -3.02 -3.00 -1.62
N VAL A 403 -4.00 -2.39 -2.31
CA VAL A 403 -3.94 -1.00 -2.79
C VAL A 403 -3.69 0.03 -1.68
N LYS A 404 -4.03 -0.28 -0.43
CA LYS A 404 -3.77 0.56 0.75
C LYS A 404 -2.29 0.93 0.97
N LYS A 405 -1.37 0.23 0.31
CA LYS A 405 0.07 0.54 0.36
C LYS A 405 0.37 1.94 -0.21
N THR A 406 -0.35 2.37 -1.23
CA THR A 406 -0.13 3.68 -1.89
C THR A 406 -1.40 4.46 -2.17
N PHE A 407 -2.55 3.80 -2.29
CA PHE A 407 -3.82 4.45 -2.63
C PHE A 407 -5.01 3.76 -1.95
N PRO A 408 -5.21 3.94 -0.63
CA PRO A 408 -6.30 3.29 0.11
C PRO A 408 -7.71 3.49 -0.46
N THR A 409 -7.96 4.64 -1.08
CA THR A 409 -9.25 5.01 -1.67
C THR A 409 -9.36 4.71 -3.17
N PHE A 410 -8.41 3.96 -3.75
CA PHE A 410 -8.31 3.71 -5.18
C PHE A 410 -9.62 3.23 -5.82
N HIS A 411 -10.21 2.15 -5.30
CA HIS A 411 -11.41 1.55 -5.89
C HIS A 411 -12.60 2.52 -5.88
N THR A 412 -12.72 3.34 -4.83
CA THR A 412 -13.74 4.39 -4.73
C THR A 412 -13.52 5.47 -5.78
N HIS A 413 -12.28 5.94 -5.96
CA HIS A 413 -11.96 6.96 -6.97
C HIS A 413 -12.13 6.41 -8.39
N LEU A 414 -11.67 5.19 -8.68
CA LEU A 414 -11.87 4.55 -9.97
C LEU A 414 -13.36 4.43 -10.30
N GLY A 415 -14.18 3.98 -9.34
CA GLY A 415 -15.63 3.88 -9.50
C GLY A 415 -16.30 5.22 -9.76
N ALA A 416 -15.93 6.27 -9.02
CA ALA A 416 -16.46 7.62 -9.21
C ALA A 416 -16.12 8.20 -10.60
N VAL A 417 -14.88 7.98 -11.05
CA VAL A 417 -14.41 8.44 -12.37
C VAL A 417 -15.16 7.74 -13.49
N VAL A 418 -15.28 6.41 -13.42
CA VAL A 418 -16.02 5.64 -14.42
C VAL A 418 -17.50 6.03 -14.45
N ALA A 419 -18.12 6.30 -13.31
CA ALA A 419 -19.50 6.79 -13.25
C ALA A 419 -19.66 8.16 -13.92
N SER A 420 -18.63 9.01 -13.88
CA SER A 420 -18.66 10.36 -14.46
C SER A 420 -18.53 10.41 -15.98
N PHE A 421 -18.07 9.34 -16.63
CA PHE A 421 -17.94 9.26 -18.08
C PHE A 421 -19.30 9.18 -18.81
N GLY A 422 -20.40 8.92 -18.10
CA GLY A 422 -21.72 8.82 -18.71
C GLY A 422 -21.91 7.48 -19.44
N GLY A 423 -23.00 6.77 -19.13
CA GLY A 423 -23.21 5.40 -19.60
C GLY A 423 -23.23 5.25 -21.13
N HIS A 424 -22.13 4.74 -21.69
CA HIS A 424 -22.12 3.99 -22.94
C HIS A 424 -21.55 2.60 -22.64
N PRO A 425 -22.35 1.52 -22.64
CA PRO A 425 -21.77 0.21 -22.87
C PRO A 425 -21.10 0.24 -24.26
N PRO A 426 -19.98 -0.47 -24.46
CA PRO A 426 -19.31 -0.51 -25.76
C PRO A 426 -20.32 -0.97 -26.81
N ARG A 427 -20.41 -0.26 -27.95
CA ARG A 427 -21.19 -0.72 -29.11
C ARG A 427 -20.54 -1.98 -29.68
N PRO A 428 -21.25 -3.11 -29.81
CA PRO A 428 -20.92 -4.12 -30.81
C PRO A 428 -21.89 -3.93 -31.97
N ASP A 429 -21.37 -3.62 -33.16
CA ASP A 429 -22.12 -3.96 -34.37
C ASP A 429 -22.29 -5.48 -34.41
N CYS A 430 -23.47 -5.92 -34.88
CA CYS A 430 -23.89 -7.29 -35.19
C CYS A 430 -24.61 -8.11 -34.06
N CYS A 431 -25.93 -7.83 -33.93
CA CYS A 431 -27.04 -8.80 -33.85
C CYS A 431 -27.10 -9.93 -32.78
N HIS A 432 -27.76 -9.69 -31.64
CA HIS A 432 -29.06 -10.29 -31.20
C HIS A 432 -29.36 -9.97 -29.72
N ARG A 433 -30.63 -9.63 -29.43
CA ARG A 433 -31.13 -9.07 -28.16
C ARG A 433 -31.01 -10.03 -26.96
N ARG A 434 -30.61 -9.50 -25.80
CA ARG A 434 -31.47 -9.27 -24.60
C ARG A 434 -30.67 -8.48 -23.55
N GLY A 435 -31.29 -7.44 -23.00
CA GLY A 435 -30.66 -6.46 -22.12
C GLY A 435 -30.18 -7.03 -20.78
N GLY A 436 -29.04 -6.53 -20.31
CA GLY A 436 -28.47 -6.83 -19.01
C GLY A 436 -27.57 -5.67 -18.57
N THR A 437 -27.94 -5.03 -17.47
CA THR A 437 -27.18 -3.99 -16.77
C THR A 437 -25.89 -4.59 -16.21
N ILE A 438 -24.76 -3.89 -16.36
CA ILE A 438 -23.44 -4.30 -15.87
C ILE A 438 -23.49 -4.38 -14.33
N GLN A 439 -23.39 -5.60 -13.79
CA GLN A 439 -23.18 -5.85 -12.37
C GLN A 439 -21.76 -6.38 -12.14
N VAL A 440 -20.98 -5.66 -11.33
CA VAL A 440 -19.69 -6.13 -10.79
C VAL A 440 -19.98 -7.25 -9.79
N ARG A 441 -19.85 -8.50 -10.24
CA ARG A 441 -19.97 -9.70 -9.41
C ARG A 441 -18.58 -10.11 -8.90
N SER A 442 -18.31 -9.85 -7.62
CA SER A 442 -17.26 -10.55 -6.86
C SER A 442 -17.76 -11.96 -6.57
N ARG A 443 -16.99 -13.00 -6.91
CA ARG A 443 -17.23 -14.36 -6.40
C ARG A 443 -16.74 -14.47 -4.95
N LEU A 444 -17.47 -13.80 -4.05
CA LEU A 444 -17.80 -14.41 -2.76
C LEU A 444 -19.15 -15.07 -2.99
N GLY A 445 -19.30 -16.32 -2.56
CA GLY A 445 -20.42 -17.20 -2.93
C GLY A 445 -21.77 -16.50 -2.93
N GLU A 446 -22.63 -16.87 -3.89
CA GLU A 446 -23.99 -16.37 -4.07
C GLU A 446 -24.82 -16.43 -2.78
N ALA A 447 -24.69 -15.42 -1.94
CA ALA A 447 -25.66 -15.02 -0.96
C ALA A 447 -26.19 -13.67 -1.44
N ARG A 448 -27.39 -13.73 -2.06
CA ARG A 448 -28.17 -12.61 -2.59
C ARG A 448 -27.76 -11.24 -2.03
N ARG A 449 -27.15 -10.40 -2.89
CA ARG A 449 -27.04 -8.95 -2.72
C ARG A 449 -28.42 -8.30 -2.87
N GLY A 450 -29.30 -8.55 -1.90
CA GLY A 450 -30.43 -7.68 -1.62
C GLY A 450 -30.07 -6.80 -0.42
N ARG A 451 -30.69 -5.62 -0.30
CA ARG A 451 -30.88 -5.06 1.04
C ARG A 451 -31.50 -6.18 1.88
N TYR A 452 -30.94 -6.45 3.05
CA TYR A 452 -31.55 -7.42 3.95
C TYR A 452 -32.82 -6.76 4.51
N GLY A 453 -33.91 -6.86 3.75
CA GLY A 453 -35.24 -6.32 4.11
C GLY A 453 -36.02 -7.24 5.04
N GLY A 454 -35.40 -8.34 5.50
CA GLY A 454 -35.96 -9.29 6.45
C GLY A 454 -35.37 -9.14 7.86
N ARG A 455 -35.94 -9.85 8.83
CA ARG A 455 -35.41 -9.98 10.19
C ARG A 455 -34.15 -10.87 10.16
N MET A 456 -33.01 -10.38 10.66
CA MET A 456 -31.74 -11.13 10.68
C MET A 456 -31.89 -12.36 11.58
N ASP A 457 -31.98 -13.54 10.98
CA ASP A 457 -32.05 -14.82 11.69
C ASP A 457 -30.66 -15.42 11.94
N ARG A 458 -30.61 -16.55 12.68
CA ARG A 458 -29.36 -17.21 13.07
C ARG A 458 -28.52 -17.61 11.86
N GLU A 459 -29.15 -18.12 10.81
CA GLU A 459 -28.44 -18.57 9.62
C GLU A 459 -27.82 -17.39 8.86
N ALA A 460 -28.57 -16.30 8.70
CA ALA A 460 -28.10 -15.08 8.08
C ALA A 460 -26.97 -14.43 8.89
N PHE A 461 -27.07 -14.43 10.23
CA PHE A 461 -26.01 -13.99 11.12
C PHE A 461 -24.71 -14.77 10.90
N VAL A 462 -24.78 -16.10 10.94
CA VAL A 462 -23.60 -16.97 10.78
C VAL A 462 -22.97 -16.77 9.41
N ARG A 463 -23.80 -16.69 8.36
CA ARG A 463 -23.35 -16.43 7.00
C ARG A 463 -22.65 -15.07 6.88
N TYR A 464 -23.22 -14.04 7.51
CA TYR A 464 -22.63 -12.71 7.53
C TYR A 464 -21.26 -12.72 8.21
N VAL A 465 -21.15 -13.22 9.45
CA VAL A 465 -19.86 -13.25 10.18
C VAL A 465 -18.78 -13.97 9.38
N ARG A 466 -19.11 -15.15 8.81
CA ARG A 466 -18.18 -15.93 7.98
C ARG A 466 -17.76 -15.22 6.70
N SER A 467 -18.62 -14.36 6.14
CA SER A 467 -18.27 -13.57 4.95
C SER A 467 -17.31 -12.41 5.23
N GLN A 468 -17.28 -11.91 6.48
CA GLN A 468 -16.44 -10.77 6.87
C GLN A 468 -15.06 -11.23 7.38
N GLY A 469 -15.00 -12.31 8.17
CA GLY A 469 -13.77 -12.97 8.62
C GLY A 469 -12.94 -12.20 9.65
N TRP A 470 -13.15 -10.90 9.84
CA TRP A 470 -12.41 -10.09 10.80
C TRP A 470 -13.32 -9.22 11.64
N GLY A 471 -12.91 -8.97 12.88
CA GLY A 471 -13.65 -8.12 13.80
C GLY A 471 -12.79 -7.50 14.88
N VAL A 472 -13.34 -6.48 15.52
CA VAL A 472 -12.77 -5.86 16.72
C VAL A 472 -13.42 -6.49 17.94
N VAL A 473 -12.60 -7.06 18.82
CA VAL A 473 -13.03 -7.65 20.09
C VAL A 473 -12.59 -6.74 21.24
N ALA A 474 -13.54 -6.11 21.91
CA ALA A 474 -13.33 -5.25 23.07
C ALA A 474 -13.67 -5.99 24.38
N SER A 475 -12.80 -5.87 25.38
CA SER A 475 -12.96 -6.44 26.73
C SER A 475 -12.54 -5.42 27.77
N LEU A 476 -12.81 -5.69 29.04
CA LEU A 476 -12.40 -4.83 30.15
C LEU A 476 -11.02 -5.24 30.68
N GLY A 477 -10.13 -4.27 30.84
CA GLY A 477 -8.83 -4.44 31.48
C GLY A 477 -8.95 -4.61 32.99
N ALA A 478 -7.82 -4.86 33.66
CA ALA A 478 -7.75 -5.10 35.10
C ALA A 478 -8.42 -4.02 35.98
N GLU A 479 -8.39 -2.76 35.52
CA GLU A 479 -8.97 -1.60 36.21
C GLU A 479 -10.30 -1.14 35.58
N GLY A 480 -10.93 -1.97 34.74
CA GLY A 480 -12.16 -1.63 34.03
C GLY A 480 -11.98 -0.75 32.78
N ALA A 481 -10.74 -0.37 32.43
CA ALA A 481 -10.48 0.37 31.20
C ALA A 481 -10.76 -0.50 29.95
N PRO A 482 -11.43 0.03 28.91
CA PRO A 482 -11.73 -0.74 27.71
C PRO A 482 -10.44 -1.07 26.92
N GLN A 483 -10.35 -2.30 26.42
CA GLN A 483 -9.22 -2.78 25.62
C GLN A 483 -9.71 -3.56 24.39
N ALA A 484 -9.30 -3.12 23.21
CA ALA A 484 -9.71 -3.71 21.94
C ALA A 484 -8.55 -4.43 21.23
N ALA A 485 -8.87 -5.48 20.48
CA ALA A 485 -7.96 -6.16 19.58
C ALA A 485 -8.69 -6.46 18.26
N PHE A 486 -8.00 -6.31 17.14
CA PHE A 486 -8.49 -6.74 15.83
C PHE A 486 -8.08 -8.20 15.61
N LEU A 487 -9.06 -9.08 15.44
CA LEU A 487 -8.87 -10.53 15.44
C LEU A 487 -9.66 -11.17 14.30
N ALA A 488 -9.23 -12.36 13.89
CA ALA A 488 -10.03 -13.23 13.03
C ALA A 488 -11.22 -13.76 13.85
N VAL A 489 -12.44 -13.55 13.35
CA VAL A 489 -13.68 -13.91 14.06
C VAL A 489 -14.53 -14.77 13.15
N ALA A 490 -14.88 -15.97 13.61
CA ALA A 490 -15.79 -16.88 12.94
C ALA A 490 -17.09 -17.06 13.76
N ALA A 491 -18.05 -17.78 13.19
CA ALA A 491 -19.30 -18.13 13.85
C ALA A 491 -19.61 -19.63 13.76
N THR A 492 -20.09 -20.20 14.86
CA THR A 492 -20.60 -21.58 14.91
C THR A 492 -22.00 -21.65 14.29
N GLY A 493 -22.46 -22.84 13.91
CA GLY A 493 -23.85 -23.02 13.45
C GLY A 493 -24.90 -22.70 14.52
N ALA A 494 -24.49 -22.63 15.80
CA ALA A 494 -25.36 -22.29 16.92
C ALA A 494 -25.50 -20.77 17.15
N GLY A 495 -24.79 -19.93 16.37
CA GLY A 495 -24.83 -18.48 16.52
C GLY A 495 -23.84 -17.92 17.54
N GLU A 496 -22.88 -18.73 17.99
CA GLU A 496 -21.77 -18.29 18.87
C GLU A 496 -20.67 -17.68 18.00
N LEU A 497 -19.97 -16.65 18.49
CA LEU A 497 -18.74 -16.16 17.86
C LEU A 497 -17.53 -16.92 18.40
N VAL A 498 -16.52 -17.14 17.57
CA VAL A 498 -15.30 -17.84 17.97
C VAL A 498 -14.06 -17.15 17.40
N PHE A 499 -13.03 -17.02 18.22
CA PHE A 499 -11.74 -16.46 17.84
C PHE A 499 -10.61 -17.13 18.65
N ASP A 500 -9.40 -17.14 18.11
CA ASP A 500 -8.23 -17.61 18.85
C ASP A 500 -7.40 -16.45 19.41
N ALA A 501 -6.63 -16.74 20.46
CA ALA A 501 -5.68 -15.81 21.05
C ALA A 501 -4.56 -16.59 21.74
N ARG A 502 -3.39 -15.96 21.90
CA ARG A 502 -2.33 -16.53 22.75
C ARG A 502 -2.82 -16.62 24.19
N ALA A 503 -2.58 -17.76 24.85
CA ALA A 503 -2.94 -17.99 26.26
C ALA A 503 -2.39 -16.91 27.20
N THR A 504 -1.20 -16.40 26.89
CA THR A 504 -0.51 -15.33 27.64
C THR A 504 -0.96 -13.90 27.27
N SER A 505 -1.92 -13.77 26.35
CA SER A 505 -2.36 -12.44 25.90
C SER A 505 -3.19 -11.72 26.95
N ARG A 506 -3.11 -10.38 26.93
CA ARG A 506 -3.97 -9.52 27.76
C ARG A 506 -5.46 -9.81 27.52
N LYS A 507 -5.86 -10.17 26.29
CA LYS A 507 -7.26 -10.47 25.96
C LYS A 507 -7.77 -11.68 26.73
N VAL A 508 -7.00 -12.77 26.77
CA VAL A 508 -7.36 -13.99 27.52
C VAL A 508 -7.40 -13.69 29.02
N ALA A 509 -6.39 -12.97 29.55
CA ALA A 509 -6.37 -12.59 30.96
C ALA A 509 -7.54 -11.67 31.36
N ASN A 510 -7.95 -10.77 30.48
CA ASN A 510 -9.11 -9.90 30.68
C ASN A 510 -10.41 -10.70 30.71
N LEU A 511 -10.63 -11.57 29.72
CA LEU A 511 -11.87 -12.34 29.60
C LEU A 511 -12.00 -13.42 30.68
N ALA A 512 -10.89 -13.94 31.19
CA ALA A 512 -10.89 -14.81 32.35
C ALA A 512 -11.29 -14.09 33.65
N ARG A 513 -11.06 -12.77 33.74
CA ARG A 513 -11.44 -11.95 34.89
C ARG A 513 -12.87 -11.43 34.78
N ASP A 514 -13.24 -10.97 33.60
CA ASP A 514 -14.57 -10.43 33.29
C ASP A 514 -14.97 -10.94 31.89
N PRO A 515 -15.94 -11.86 31.80
CA PRO A 515 -16.28 -12.51 30.54
C PRO A 515 -16.99 -11.55 29.57
N ARG A 516 -17.44 -10.37 30.01
CA ARG A 516 -18.18 -9.43 29.17
C ARG A 516 -17.32 -8.93 28.03
N VAL A 517 -17.85 -9.06 26.82
CA VAL A 517 -17.15 -8.74 25.58
C VAL A 517 -18.09 -8.04 24.61
N ALA A 518 -17.56 -7.05 23.90
CA ALA A 518 -18.21 -6.45 22.75
C ALA A 518 -17.43 -6.81 21.48
N VAL A 519 -18.13 -7.22 20.44
CA VAL A 519 -17.52 -7.62 19.17
C VAL A 519 -18.19 -6.87 18.03
N THR A 520 -17.39 -6.24 17.16
CA THR A 520 -17.89 -5.64 15.92
C THR A 520 -17.27 -6.35 14.73
N VAL A 521 -18.11 -6.85 13.82
CA VAL A 521 -17.74 -7.60 12.62
C VAL A 521 -18.20 -6.86 11.36
N GLY A 522 -17.30 -6.69 10.40
CA GLY A 522 -17.55 -6.00 9.12
C GLY A 522 -17.10 -4.55 9.09
N GLY A 523 -17.71 -3.75 8.21
CA GLY A 523 -17.43 -2.32 8.00
C GLY A 523 -16.77 -1.99 6.65
N THR A 524 -16.31 -2.99 5.90
CA THR A 524 -15.64 -2.80 4.60
C THR A 524 -16.60 -2.50 3.46
N ASP A 525 -17.84 -2.97 3.54
CA ASP A 525 -18.89 -2.79 2.52
C ASP A 525 -20.01 -1.83 2.97
N GLY A 526 -19.76 -1.07 4.05
CA GLY A 526 -20.77 -0.19 4.65
C GLY A 526 -21.80 -0.91 5.51
N THR A 527 -21.60 -2.20 5.82
CA THR A 527 -22.46 -2.94 6.77
C THR A 527 -21.66 -3.37 8.01
N THR A 528 -22.32 -3.42 9.16
CA THR A 528 -21.69 -3.82 10.43
C THR A 528 -22.59 -4.77 11.20
N LEU A 529 -21.99 -5.66 11.95
CA LEU A 529 -22.66 -6.44 12.98
C LEU A 529 -22.00 -6.10 14.31
N GLN A 530 -22.79 -5.59 15.24
CA GLN A 530 -22.36 -5.17 16.57
C GLN A 530 -22.97 -6.14 17.57
N CYS A 531 -22.14 -6.76 18.39
CA CYS A 531 -22.51 -7.85 19.27
C CYS A 531 -21.99 -7.58 20.67
N GLU A 532 -22.76 -8.01 21.67
CA GLU A 532 -22.34 -8.05 23.07
C GLU A 532 -22.68 -9.42 23.65
N GLY A 533 -21.85 -9.91 24.56
CA GLY A 533 -22.02 -11.23 25.14
C GLY A 533 -20.99 -11.55 26.21
N GLU A 534 -20.92 -12.83 26.55
CA GLU A 534 -19.96 -13.38 27.50
C GLU A 534 -19.04 -14.36 26.79
N ALA A 535 -17.74 -14.26 27.06
CA ALA A 535 -16.72 -15.13 26.49
C ALA A 535 -16.25 -16.20 27.49
N ASP A 536 -16.06 -17.42 26.99
CA ASP A 536 -15.49 -18.54 27.74
C ASP A 536 -14.50 -19.34 26.88
N VAL A 537 -13.70 -20.19 27.53
CA VAL A 537 -12.86 -21.17 26.84
C VAL A 537 -13.64 -22.49 26.76
N PRO A 538 -14.16 -22.87 25.58
CA PRO A 538 -14.98 -24.07 25.45
C PRO A 538 -14.14 -25.34 25.67
N VAL A 539 -14.77 -26.38 26.22
CA VAL A 539 -14.15 -27.68 26.52
C VAL A 539 -14.91 -28.83 25.86
N GLY A 540 -14.26 -29.99 25.70
CA GLY A 540 -14.90 -31.20 25.17
C GLY A 540 -15.55 -30.98 23.79
N THR A 541 -16.80 -31.45 23.64
CA THR A 541 -17.56 -31.38 22.38
C THR A 541 -17.84 -29.95 21.92
N ASP A 542 -17.96 -28.99 22.86
CA ASP A 542 -18.09 -27.57 22.53
C ASP A 542 -16.80 -27.02 21.91
N ARG A 543 -15.63 -27.43 22.43
CA ARG A 543 -14.33 -27.05 21.86
C ARG A 543 -14.21 -27.58 20.44
N ASP A 544 -14.56 -28.83 20.21
CA ASP A 544 -14.45 -29.45 18.88
C ASP A 544 -15.37 -28.78 17.86
N ARG A 545 -16.61 -28.43 18.26
CA ARG A 545 -17.53 -27.64 17.43
C ARG A 545 -16.95 -26.27 17.09
N CYS A 546 -16.43 -25.56 18.08
CA CYS A 546 -15.86 -24.23 17.91
C CYS A 546 -14.61 -24.27 17.02
N ALA A 547 -13.71 -25.24 17.26
CA ALA A 547 -12.50 -25.45 16.49
C ALA A 547 -12.81 -25.78 15.02
N ALA A 548 -13.79 -26.65 14.77
CA ALA A 548 -14.25 -26.97 13.41
C ALA A 548 -14.80 -25.73 12.70
N ALA A 549 -15.60 -24.90 13.37
CA ALA A 549 -16.12 -23.65 12.81
C ALA A 549 -15.00 -22.64 12.51
N TYR A 550 -14.02 -22.53 13.41
CA TYR A 550 -12.88 -21.63 13.24
C TYR A 550 -11.95 -22.09 12.09
N ALA A 551 -11.58 -23.36 12.05
CA ALA A 551 -10.74 -23.94 11.00
C ALA A 551 -11.42 -23.90 9.61
N ALA A 552 -12.75 -24.06 9.55
CA ALA A 552 -13.51 -23.93 8.30
C ALA A 552 -13.50 -22.48 7.77
N ALA A 553 -13.52 -21.49 8.66
CA ALA A 553 -13.43 -20.08 8.28
C ALA A 553 -12.00 -19.64 7.96
N PHE A 554 -11.01 -20.21 8.65
CA PHE A 554 -9.59 -19.86 8.50
C PHE A 554 -8.71 -21.12 8.36
N PRO A 555 -8.70 -21.78 7.19
CA PRO A 555 -7.90 -22.99 6.97
C PRO A 555 -6.40 -22.78 7.23
N GLN A 556 -5.89 -21.58 6.98
CA GLN A 556 -4.50 -21.18 7.24
C GLN A 556 -4.13 -21.17 8.73
N PHE A 557 -5.11 -21.06 9.64
CA PHE A 557 -4.92 -21.09 11.08
C PHE A 557 -5.34 -22.43 11.71
N ALA A 558 -5.80 -23.41 10.92
CA ALA A 558 -6.20 -24.71 11.46
C ALA A 558 -5.07 -25.40 12.23
N GLY A 559 -3.82 -25.23 11.79
CA GLY A 559 -2.63 -25.76 12.47
C GLY A 559 -2.31 -25.09 13.81
N SER A 560 -2.71 -23.83 14.03
CA SER A 560 -2.45 -23.13 15.30
C SER A 560 -3.32 -23.64 16.45
N LEU A 561 -4.44 -24.28 16.16
CA LEU A 561 -5.34 -24.84 17.18
C LEU A 561 -4.77 -26.07 17.91
N ALA A 562 -3.65 -26.61 17.41
CA ALA A 562 -2.89 -27.69 18.04
C ALA A 562 -1.74 -27.17 18.94
N ASP A 563 -1.45 -25.86 18.90
CA ASP A 563 -0.43 -25.23 19.73
C ASP A 563 -0.97 -25.00 21.15
N GLU A 564 -0.29 -25.53 22.17
CA GLU A 564 -0.65 -25.34 23.59
C GLU A 564 -0.61 -23.87 24.03
N GLY A 565 0.12 -23.02 23.30
CA GLY A 565 0.18 -21.57 23.52
C GLY A 565 -1.02 -20.79 22.97
N ILE A 566 -1.93 -21.44 22.23
CA ILE A 566 -3.12 -20.83 21.63
C ILE A 566 -4.38 -21.38 22.30
N VAL A 567 -5.26 -20.46 22.72
CA VAL A 567 -6.58 -20.80 23.25
C VAL A 567 -7.65 -20.31 22.30
N LEU A 568 -8.65 -21.16 22.09
CA LEU A 568 -9.88 -20.79 21.40
C LEU A 568 -10.85 -20.21 22.41
N LEU A 569 -11.44 -19.07 22.09
CA LEU A 569 -12.47 -18.40 22.87
C LEU A 569 -13.79 -18.48 22.11
N ARG A 570 -14.86 -18.76 22.86
CA ARG A 570 -16.24 -18.69 22.40
C ARG A 570 -16.90 -17.47 23.00
N VAL A 571 -17.79 -16.81 22.26
CA VAL A 571 -18.69 -15.76 22.77
C VAL A 571 -20.14 -16.21 22.58
N VAL A 572 -20.87 -16.29 23.70
CA VAL A 572 -22.32 -16.47 23.72
C VAL A 572 -22.97 -15.09 23.71
N LEU A 573 -23.83 -14.84 22.72
CA LEU A 573 -24.40 -13.52 22.50
C LEU A 573 -25.56 -13.24 23.46
N ALA A 574 -25.51 -12.08 24.10
CA ALA A 574 -26.63 -11.52 24.85
C ALA A 574 -27.41 -10.49 24.01
N TRP A 575 -26.71 -9.83 23.08
CA TRP A 575 -27.30 -8.81 22.21
C TRP A 575 -26.56 -8.74 20.87
N ALA A 576 -27.30 -8.45 19.80
CA ALA A 576 -26.69 -8.13 18.52
C ALA A 576 -27.55 -7.14 17.70
N ARG A 577 -26.88 -6.36 16.86
CA ARG A 577 -27.49 -5.42 15.91
C ARG A 577 -26.75 -5.44 14.59
N TYR A 578 -27.52 -5.56 13.51
CA TYR A 578 -27.03 -5.36 12.16
C TYR A 578 -27.26 -3.91 11.73
N GLY A 579 -26.24 -3.28 11.15
CA GLY A 579 -26.32 -1.96 10.56
C GLY A 579 -25.97 -2.01 9.08
N ASP A 580 -26.80 -1.39 8.24
CA ASP A 580 -26.56 -1.18 6.82
C ASP A 580 -26.53 0.33 6.56
N PHE A 581 -25.35 0.85 6.25
CA PHE A 581 -25.08 2.27 6.04
C PHE A 581 -24.91 2.63 4.56
N ARG A 582 -25.29 1.72 3.66
CA ARG A 582 -25.21 1.95 2.20
C ARG A 582 -26.30 2.94 1.75
N ASP A 583 -26.01 3.70 0.70
CA ASP A 583 -26.94 4.58 -0.05
C ASP A 583 -27.66 5.70 0.74
N GLY A 584 -27.01 6.31 1.74
CA GLY A 584 -27.50 7.57 2.35
C GLY A 584 -28.68 7.45 3.32
N GLY A 585 -29.13 6.23 3.64
CA GLY A 585 -30.09 5.96 4.70
C GLY A 585 -29.61 4.82 5.60
N SER A 586 -29.33 5.10 6.88
CA SER A 586 -28.88 4.08 7.83
C SER A 586 -30.04 3.20 8.29
N VAL A 587 -29.97 1.90 7.99
CA VAL A 587 -30.89 0.89 8.53
C VAL A 587 -30.21 0.17 9.69
N LEU A 588 -30.83 0.23 10.87
CA LEU A 588 -30.38 -0.49 12.06
C LEU A 588 -31.44 -1.52 12.44
N THR A 589 -31.06 -2.80 12.41
CA THR A 589 -31.95 -3.93 12.69
C THR A 589 -31.44 -4.69 13.91
N ALA A 590 -32.24 -4.74 14.98
CA ALA A 590 -31.96 -5.61 16.11
C ALA A 590 -32.01 -7.09 15.69
N VAL A 591 -31.05 -7.89 16.15
CA VAL A 591 -30.97 -9.32 15.90
C VAL A 591 -31.51 -10.03 17.14
N ASP A 592 -32.54 -10.86 16.97
CA ASP A 592 -33.08 -11.65 18.08
C ASP A 592 -32.22 -12.89 18.29
N VAL A 593 -31.37 -12.82 19.32
CA VAL A 593 -30.45 -13.90 19.72
C VAL A 593 -31.04 -14.81 20.79
N THR A 594 -32.31 -14.61 21.18
CA THR A 594 -32.98 -15.41 22.21
C THR A 594 -33.02 -16.88 21.80
N GLY A 595 -32.50 -17.77 22.64
CA GLY A 595 -32.46 -19.20 22.37
C GLY A 595 -31.37 -19.63 21.37
N TRP A 596 -30.41 -18.76 21.05
CA TRP A 596 -29.17 -19.15 20.36
C TRP A 596 -28.18 -19.77 21.35
N GLY A 597 -27.23 -20.56 20.84
CA GLY A 597 -26.38 -21.45 21.65
C GLY A 597 -26.71 -22.94 21.43
N PRO A 598 -25.92 -23.86 22.00
CA PRO A 598 -26.20 -25.28 21.92
C PRO A 598 -27.56 -25.56 22.59
N ALA A 599 -28.42 -26.34 21.94
CA ALA A 599 -29.64 -26.83 22.59
C ALA A 599 -29.21 -27.59 23.84
N GLY A 600 -29.71 -27.18 25.01
CA GLY A 600 -29.50 -27.93 26.24
C GLY A 600 -29.95 -29.37 26.02
N GLY A 601 -29.04 -30.32 26.25
CA GLY A 601 -29.38 -31.74 26.34
C GLY A 601 -30.27 -32.01 27.53
#